data_AF-A0A9P5P762-F1
#
_entry.id   AF-A0A9P5P762-F1
#
_cell.length_a   1.000
_cell.length_b   1.000
_cell.length_c   1.000
_cell.angle_alpha   90.00
_cell.angle_beta   90.00
_cell.angle_gamma   90.00
#
_symmetry.space_group_name_H-M   'P 1'
#
loop_
_entity.id
_entity.type
_entity.pdbx_description
1 polymer ?
#
loop_
_entity_poly.entity_id
_entity_poly.type
_entity_poly.pdbx_seq_one_letter_code
_entity_poly.pdbx_strand_id
1 'polypeptide(L)'
;MAEALATVLKEEEWNEAVQPLRAALVKCRHVSFKIINSPTLLLPRWRETVAGTNFKDHILPRDVTTRWNSTYDMLAAFIEMKDVVCIYSFNILKDATLFFSSNSPNISAVIPAMDAIDEVFASGIIDSKELCAPLRHALGIGKRTLNKYYALTDNSDIYRVAMGKCLSITTCTPLLQIDVFLSSKLA
;
A
#
# COMPACT_ATOMS: atom_id res chain seq x y z
N MET A 1 14.50 -39.94 -21.62
CA MET A 1 15.21 -38.65 -21.53
C MET A 1 14.30 -37.45 -21.85
N ALA A 2 13.56 -37.44 -22.97
CA ALA A 2 12.66 -36.32 -23.31
C ALA A 2 11.50 -36.10 -22.30
N GLU A 3 10.92 -37.17 -21.77
CA GLU A 3 9.78 -37.09 -20.83
C GLU A 3 10.17 -36.52 -19.47
N ALA A 4 11.34 -36.91 -18.94
CA ALA A 4 11.89 -36.36 -17.69
C ALA A 4 12.22 -34.87 -17.80
N LEU A 5 12.70 -34.41 -18.97
CA LEU A 5 12.94 -32.98 -19.22
C LEU A 5 11.64 -32.18 -19.27
N ALA A 6 10.57 -32.74 -19.86
CA ALA A 6 9.25 -32.09 -19.89
C ALA A 6 8.61 -31.98 -18.49
N THR A 7 8.86 -32.93 -17.58
CA THR A 7 8.40 -32.86 -16.19
C THR A 7 9.14 -31.80 -15.39
N VAL A 8 10.47 -31.73 -15.52
CA VAL A 8 11.29 -30.72 -14.84
C VAL A 8 10.93 -29.31 -15.29
N LEU A 9 10.75 -29.09 -16.59
CA LEU A 9 10.33 -27.79 -17.13
C LEU A 9 8.96 -27.36 -16.59
N LYS A 10 7.98 -28.29 -16.51
CA LYS A 10 6.68 -28.00 -15.91
C LYS A 10 6.76 -27.65 -14.42
N GLU A 11 7.67 -28.28 -13.70
CA GLU A 11 7.87 -28.01 -12.26
C GLU A 11 8.53 -26.65 -12.03
N GLU A 12 9.47 -26.24 -12.89
CA GLU A 12 10.06 -24.91 -12.87
C GLU A 12 9.04 -23.83 -13.23
N GLU A 13 8.29 -23.99 -14.33
CA GLU A 13 7.21 -23.08 -14.72
C GLU A 13 6.17 -22.92 -13.61
N TRP A 14 5.79 -24.03 -12.97
CA TRP A 14 4.88 -24.01 -11.84
C TRP A 14 5.49 -23.29 -10.62
N ASN A 15 6.76 -23.57 -10.32
CA ASN A 15 7.47 -22.94 -9.21
C ASN A 15 7.62 -21.43 -9.41
N GLU A 16 7.84 -20.96 -10.64
CA GLU A 16 7.84 -19.54 -10.99
C GLU A 16 6.45 -18.93 -10.81
N ALA A 17 5.41 -19.59 -11.32
CA ALA A 17 4.03 -19.12 -11.21
C ALA A 17 3.57 -18.97 -9.75
N VAL A 18 4.05 -19.83 -8.82
CA VAL A 18 3.69 -19.77 -7.39
C VAL A 18 4.59 -18.87 -6.54
N GLN A 19 5.73 -18.36 -7.05
CA GLN A 19 6.57 -17.39 -6.32
C GLN A 19 5.80 -16.19 -5.76
N PRO A 20 4.94 -15.50 -6.53
CA PRO A 20 4.20 -14.36 -5.99
C PRO A 20 3.29 -14.76 -4.82
N LEU A 21 2.68 -15.96 -4.88
CA LEU A 21 1.84 -16.50 -3.81
C LEU A 21 2.66 -16.79 -2.55
N ARG A 22 3.85 -17.40 -2.70
CA ARG A 22 4.78 -17.66 -1.58
C ARG A 22 5.26 -16.36 -0.94
N ALA A 23 5.59 -15.35 -1.75
CA ALA A 23 6.01 -14.04 -1.27
C ALA A 23 4.87 -13.32 -0.51
N ALA A 24 3.64 -13.39 -1.00
CA ALA A 24 2.47 -12.86 -0.32
C ALA A 24 2.23 -13.55 1.04
N LEU A 25 2.33 -14.88 1.08
CA LEU A 25 2.18 -15.67 2.31
C LEU A 25 3.20 -15.27 3.39
N VAL A 26 4.47 -15.08 3.00
CA VAL A 26 5.53 -14.63 3.91
C VAL A 26 5.20 -13.26 4.50
N LYS A 27 4.67 -12.34 3.69
CA LYS A 27 4.26 -11.00 4.16
C LYS A 27 3.08 -11.09 5.14
N CYS A 28 2.05 -11.88 4.84
CA CYS A 28 0.91 -12.09 5.75
C CYS A 28 1.38 -12.63 7.11
N ARG A 29 2.27 -13.63 7.09
CA ARG A 29 2.87 -14.19 8.31
C ARG A 29 3.64 -13.14 9.10
N HIS A 30 4.42 -12.30 8.42
CA HIS A 30 5.20 -11.25 9.06
C HIS A 30 4.28 -10.22 9.75
N VAL A 31 3.22 -9.79 9.09
CA VAL A 31 2.25 -8.84 9.63
C VAL A 31 1.58 -9.39 10.89
N SER A 32 1.00 -10.60 10.81
CA SER A 32 0.36 -11.25 11.96
C SER A 32 1.35 -11.44 13.14
N PHE A 33 2.56 -11.90 12.86
CA PHE A 33 3.61 -12.07 13.87
C PHE A 33 3.97 -10.73 14.54
N LYS A 34 4.13 -9.65 13.78
CA LYS A 34 4.48 -8.34 14.34
C LYS A 34 3.35 -7.77 15.18
N ILE A 35 2.09 -7.92 14.75
CA ILE A 35 0.92 -7.43 15.49
C ILE A 35 0.81 -8.11 16.86
N ILE A 36 0.89 -9.44 16.88
CA ILE A 36 0.75 -10.21 18.13
C ILE A 36 1.92 -9.95 19.10
N ASN A 37 3.15 -9.86 18.60
CA ASN A 37 4.33 -9.73 19.45
C ASN A 37 4.70 -8.28 19.81
N SER A 38 3.84 -7.30 19.49
CA SER A 38 4.07 -5.89 19.82
C SER A 38 2.89 -5.32 20.64
N PRO A 39 2.75 -5.78 21.90
CA PRO A 39 1.58 -5.53 22.74
C PRO A 39 1.36 -4.05 23.09
N THR A 40 2.40 -3.23 23.02
CA THR A 40 2.38 -1.82 23.44
C THR A 40 2.10 -0.84 22.31
N LEU A 41 2.21 -1.25 21.04
CA LEU A 41 2.19 -0.31 19.91
C LEU A 41 1.31 -0.75 18.75
N LEU A 42 1.37 -2.03 18.38
CA LEU A 42 0.64 -2.56 17.23
C LEU A 42 -0.70 -3.14 17.65
N LEU A 43 -0.72 -3.91 18.73
CA LEU A 43 -1.94 -4.56 19.20
C LEU A 43 -3.03 -3.57 19.64
N PRO A 44 -2.73 -2.47 20.39
CA PRO A 44 -3.75 -1.50 20.78
C PRO A 44 -4.34 -0.76 19.56
N ARG A 45 -3.49 -0.38 18.61
CA ARG A 45 -3.92 0.30 17.37
C ARG A 45 -4.70 -0.59 16.42
N TRP A 46 -4.32 -1.86 16.35
CA TRP A 46 -5.12 -2.86 15.66
C TRP A 46 -6.53 -2.89 16.24
N ARG A 47 -6.66 -2.94 17.57
CA ARG A 47 -7.97 -2.91 18.25
C ARG A 47 -8.74 -1.62 17.96
N GLU A 48 -8.09 -0.45 17.97
CA GLU A 48 -8.72 0.84 17.62
C GLU A 48 -9.25 0.85 16.18
N THR A 49 -8.45 0.37 15.23
CA THR A 49 -8.82 0.31 13.80
C THR A 49 -10.00 -0.64 13.58
N VAL A 50 -9.99 -1.76 14.31
CA VAL A 50 -10.96 -2.83 14.17
C VAL A 50 -12.23 -2.55 15.00
N ALA A 51 -12.18 -1.65 15.99
CA ALA A 51 -13.30 -1.28 16.85
C ALA A 51 -14.52 -0.72 16.10
N GLY A 52 -14.28 -0.03 14.96
CA GLY A 52 -15.34 0.49 14.10
C GLY A 52 -15.93 -0.54 13.11
N THR A 53 -15.46 -1.79 13.16
CA THR A 53 -15.88 -2.85 12.24
C THR A 53 -16.51 -4.01 13.00
N ASN A 54 -17.10 -4.95 12.27
CA ASN A 54 -17.67 -6.18 12.84
C ASN A 54 -16.61 -7.06 13.55
N PHE A 55 -15.33 -6.76 13.38
CA PHE A 55 -14.22 -7.56 13.88
C PHE A 55 -13.65 -7.05 15.21
N LYS A 56 -14.28 -6.10 15.93
CA LYS A 56 -13.76 -5.41 17.14
C LYS A 56 -12.91 -6.22 18.14
N ASP A 57 -13.21 -7.50 18.33
CA ASP A 57 -12.52 -8.40 19.26
C ASP A 57 -11.56 -9.41 18.58
N HIS A 58 -11.46 -9.39 17.25
CA HIS A 58 -10.66 -10.31 16.46
C HIS A 58 -9.20 -9.84 16.38
N ILE A 59 -8.30 -10.79 16.65
CA ILE A 59 -6.86 -10.64 16.47
C ILE A 59 -6.48 -11.53 15.29
N LEU A 60 -5.66 -11.01 14.37
CA LEU A 60 -5.15 -11.81 13.26
C LEU A 60 -4.45 -13.08 13.79
N PRO A 61 -4.91 -14.29 13.41
CA PRO A 61 -4.27 -15.53 13.79
C PRO A 61 -2.83 -15.58 13.31
N ARG A 62 -1.94 -16.14 14.13
CA ARG A 62 -0.54 -16.39 13.78
C ARG A 62 -0.35 -17.82 13.29
N ASP A 63 0.52 -17.97 12.30
CA ASP A 63 1.00 -19.27 11.83
C ASP A 63 1.89 -19.93 12.88
N VAL A 64 1.59 -21.19 13.16
CA VAL A 64 2.24 -22.04 14.16
C VAL A 64 2.72 -23.31 13.45
N THR A 65 4.03 -23.49 13.39
CA THR A 65 4.68 -24.59 12.65
C THR A 65 4.22 -25.98 13.10
N THR A 66 3.85 -26.13 14.37
CA THR A 66 3.41 -27.41 14.95
C THR A 66 1.91 -27.69 14.80
N ARG A 67 1.13 -26.75 14.24
CA ARG A 67 -0.31 -26.90 14.00
C ARG A 67 -0.61 -26.82 12.51
N TRP A 68 -1.00 -27.95 11.93
CA TRP A 68 -1.12 -28.12 10.48
C TRP A 68 -2.20 -27.25 9.81
N ASN A 69 -3.13 -26.69 10.60
CA ASN A 69 -4.21 -25.83 10.09
C ASN A 69 -3.95 -24.33 10.30
N SER A 70 -2.89 -23.95 11.02
CA SER A 70 -2.69 -22.54 11.41
C SER A 70 -2.41 -21.61 10.24
N THR A 71 -1.78 -22.12 9.17
CA THR A 71 -1.60 -21.38 7.91
C THR A 71 -2.95 -21.10 7.25
N TYR A 72 -3.86 -22.07 7.25
CA TYR A 72 -5.21 -21.92 6.71
C TYR A 72 -6.02 -20.91 7.54
N ASP A 73 -6.02 -21.05 8.86
CA ASP A 73 -6.76 -20.17 9.77
C ASP A 73 -6.28 -18.71 9.65
N MET A 74 -4.96 -18.50 9.49
CA MET A 74 -4.41 -17.17 9.20
C MET A 74 -4.96 -16.64 7.87
N LEU A 75 -4.83 -17.40 6.78
CA LEU A 75 -5.23 -16.94 5.46
C LEU A 75 -6.73 -16.64 5.39
N ALA A 76 -7.56 -17.48 6.01
CA ALA A 76 -9.01 -17.27 6.11
C ALA A 76 -9.32 -15.92 6.77
N ALA A 77 -8.68 -15.62 7.92
CA ALA A 77 -8.84 -14.34 8.59
C ALA A 77 -8.30 -13.15 7.78
N PHE A 78 -7.20 -13.30 7.04
CA PHE A 78 -6.69 -12.26 6.16
C PHE A 78 -7.63 -11.94 5.00
N ILE A 79 -8.28 -12.95 4.43
CA ILE A 79 -9.27 -12.76 3.35
C ILE A 79 -10.52 -12.09 3.89
N GLU A 80 -10.98 -12.50 5.07
CA GLU A 80 -12.17 -11.96 5.72
C GLU A 80 -11.97 -10.49 6.15
N MET A 81 -10.78 -10.16 6.66
CA MET A 81 -10.41 -8.81 7.10
C MET A 81 -9.67 -8.01 6.03
N LYS A 82 -9.72 -8.43 4.75
CA LYS A 82 -8.90 -7.86 3.66
C LYS A 82 -9.03 -6.35 3.56
N ASP A 83 -10.24 -5.81 3.77
CA ASP A 83 -10.53 -4.40 3.58
C ASP A 83 -9.89 -3.58 4.71
N VAL A 84 -9.93 -4.07 5.95
CA VAL A 84 -9.28 -3.43 7.11
C VAL A 84 -7.75 -3.46 6.98
N VAL A 85 -7.19 -4.59 6.52
CA VAL A 85 -5.75 -4.74 6.30
C VAL A 85 -5.27 -3.85 5.14
N CYS A 86 -6.07 -3.72 4.07
CA CYS A 86 -5.77 -2.81 2.95
C CYS A 86 -5.84 -1.34 3.36
N ILE A 87 -6.85 -0.95 4.14
CA ILE A 87 -7.01 0.41 4.66
C ILE A 87 -5.81 0.81 5.51
N TYR A 88 -5.32 -0.09 6.36
CA TYR A 88 -4.14 0.14 7.19
C TYR A 88 -2.83 0.28 6.38
N SER A 89 -2.82 -0.15 5.12
CA SER A 89 -1.60 -0.33 4.35
C SER A 89 -1.37 0.75 3.30
N PHE A 90 -2.28 1.00 2.34
CA PHE A 90 -1.90 1.75 1.12
C PHE A 90 -3.04 2.29 0.22
N ASN A 91 -4.17 2.77 0.77
CA ASN A 91 -5.27 3.29 -0.06
C ASN A 91 -4.84 4.42 -1.02
N ILE A 92 -4.01 5.36 -0.56
CA ILE A 92 -3.55 6.48 -1.40
C ILE A 92 -2.73 6.03 -2.62
N LEU A 93 -1.89 5.00 -2.47
CA LEU A 93 -1.13 4.45 -3.61
C LEU A 93 -2.02 3.68 -4.58
N LYS A 94 -3.05 3.00 -4.06
CA LYS A 94 -4.04 2.32 -4.88
C LYS A 94 -4.84 3.33 -5.71
N ASP A 95 -5.28 4.42 -5.09
CA ASP A 95 -6.05 5.47 -5.77
C ASP A 95 -5.21 6.17 -6.84
N ALA A 96 -3.95 6.50 -6.53
CA ALA A 96 -3.02 7.03 -7.52
C ALA A 96 -2.82 6.06 -8.70
N THR A 97 -2.63 4.77 -8.42
CA THR A 97 -2.44 3.75 -9.48
C THR A 97 -3.68 3.64 -10.38
N LEU A 98 -4.88 3.61 -9.79
CA LEU A 98 -6.14 3.56 -10.55
C LEU A 98 -6.32 4.80 -11.42
N PHE A 99 -5.96 5.98 -10.91
CA PHE A 99 -6.01 7.22 -11.67
C PHE A 99 -5.07 7.17 -12.89
N PHE A 100 -3.81 6.77 -12.71
CA PHE A 100 -2.84 6.66 -13.82
C PHE A 100 -3.10 5.48 -14.77
N SER A 101 -3.90 4.50 -14.34
CA SER A 101 -4.34 3.39 -15.19
C SER A 101 -5.60 3.70 -16.01
N SER A 102 -6.22 4.87 -15.81
CA SER A 102 -7.38 5.31 -16.59
C SER A 102 -6.95 5.93 -17.95
N ASN A 103 -7.91 6.24 -18.83
CA ASN A 103 -7.62 6.90 -20.12
C ASN A 103 -7.46 8.44 -20.02
N SER A 104 -7.57 9.01 -18.81
CA SER A 104 -7.55 10.46 -18.56
C SER A 104 -6.23 11.08 -18.01
N PRO A 105 -5.19 10.33 -17.58
CA PRO A 105 -4.06 10.95 -16.90
C PRO A 105 -3.18 11.71 -17.89
N ASN A 106 -2.99 12.99 -17.62
CA ASN A 106 -2.02 13.83 -18.31
C ASN A 106 -0.71 13.85 -17.52
N ILE A 107 0.39 14.14 -18.22
CA ILE A 107 1.72 14.17 -17.59
C ILE A 107 1.85 15.24 -16.49
N SER A 108 1.03 16.30 -16.54
CA SER A 108 0.95 17.31 -15.48
C SER A 108 0.28 16.83 -14.20
N ALA A 109 -0.51 15.75 -14.22
CA ALA A 109 -1.21 15.21 -13.07
C ALA A 109 -0.31 14.36 -12.16
N VAL A 110 0.90 14.04 -12.62
CA VAL A 110 1.92 13.31 -11.84
C VAL A 110 2.38 14.11 -10.63
N ILE A 111 2.61 15.42 -10.79
CA ILE A 111 3.08 16.29 -9.68
C ILE A 111 2.02 16.35 -8.56
N PRO A 112 0.75 16.73 -8.82
CA PRO A 112 -0.29 16.73 -7.77
C PRO A 112 -0.50 15.37 -7.10
N ALA A 113 -0.39 14.27 -7.85
CA ALA A 113 -0.53 12.93 -7.28
C ALA A 113 0.66 12.59 -6.36
N MET A 114 1.89 12.98 -6.74
CA MET A 114 3.06 12.82 -5.88
C MET A 114 2.93 13.68 -4.62
N ASP A 115 2.46 14.92 -4.73
CA ASP A 115 2.26 15.83 -3.58
C ASP A 115 1.22 15.27 -2.61
N ALA A 116 0.09 14.75 -3.11
CA ALA A 116 -0.91 14.09 -2.28
C ALA A 116 -0.35 12.85 -1.55
N ILE A 117 0.52 12.07 -2.20
CA ILE A 117 1.19 10.93 -1.56
C ILE A 117 2.20 11.42 -0.51
N ASP A 118 2.99 12.46 -0.80
CA ASP A 118 3.98 12.98 0.16
C ASP A 118 3.32 13.57 1.40
N GLU A 119 2.22 14.29 1.22
CA GLU A 119 1.42 14.88 2.30
C GLU A 119 0.90 13.79 3.24
N VAL A 120 0.29 12.73 2.69
CA VAL A 120 -0.22 11.59 3.47
C VAL A 120 0.92 10.84 4.18
N PHE A 121 2.09 10.72 3.54
CA PHE A 121 3.24 10.09 4.18
C PHE A 121 3.85 10.98 5.26
N ALA A 122 3.86 12.30 5.07
CA ALA A 122 4.35 13.27 6.04
C ALA A 122 3.43 13.32 7.27
N SER A 123 2.11 13.41 7.07
CA SER A 123 1.13 13.37 8.16
C SER A 123 1.23 12.06 8.94
N GLY A 124 1.29 10.92 8.25
CA GLY A 124 1.46 9.61 8.90
C GLY A 124 2.78 9.43 9.67
N ILE A 125 3.83 10.20 9.33
CA ILE A 125 5.10 10.21 10.09
C ILE A 125 5.00 11.15 11.31
N ILE A 126 4.36 12.31 11.16
CA ILE A 126 4.25 13.37 12.18
C ILE A 126 3.20 13.00 13.25
N ASP A 127 2.09 12.37 12.85
CA ASP A 127 1.05 11.80 13.72
C ASP A 127 1.53 10.49 14.38
N SER A 128 2.73 10.57 14.93
CA SER A 128 3.51 9.51 15.59
C SER A 128 2.76 8.77 16.71
N LYS A 129 1.67 9.36 17.21
CA LYS A 129 0.75 8.77 18.19
C LYS A 129 -0.25 7.77 17.58
N GLU A 130 -0.41 7.70 16.26
CA GLU A 130 -1.36 6.78 15.59
C GLU A 130 -0.71 5.72 14.68
N LEU A 131 0.56 5.86 14.29
CA LEU A 131 1.25 4.85 13.45
C LEU A 131 2.36 4.05 14.14
N CYS A 132 2.39 2.74 13.89
CA CYS A 132 3.31 1.78 14.48
C CYS A 132 4.73 1.84 13.90
N ALA A 133 5.72 1.34 14.64
CA ALA A 133 7.13 1.43 14.24
C ALA A 133 7.45 0.78 12.87
N PRO A 134 6.89 -0.40 12.52
CA PRO A 134 7.09 -0.98 11.19
C PRO A 134 6.46 -0.16 10.05
N LEU A 135 5.26 0.40 10.25
CA LEU A 135 4.65 1.25 9.23
C LEU A 135 5.37 2.58 9.09
N ARG A 136 5.83 3.18 10.20
CA ARG A 136 6.66 4.38 10.14
C ARG A 136 7.95 4.15 9.36
N HIS A 137 8.55 2.97 9.52
CA HIS A 137 9.70 2.57 8.73
C HIS A 137 9.35 2.40 7.25
N ALA A 138 8.21 1.76 6.94
CA ALA A 138 7.72 1.60 5.58
C ALA A 138 7.40 2.96 4.90
N LEU A 139 6.74 3.88 5.61
CA LEU A 139 6.51 5.26 5.16
C LEU A 139 7.83 6.02 4.97
N GLY A 140 8.80 5.84 5.88
CA GLY A 140 10.14 6.41 5.73
C GLY A 140 10.89 5.89 4.50
N ILE A 141 10.72 4.62 4.15
CA ILE A 141 11.21 4.06 2.87
C ILE A 141 10.46 4.69 1.71
N GLY A 142 9.12 4.76 1.78
CA GLY A 142 8.27 5.38 0.76
C GLY A 142 8.66 6.83 0.46
N LYS A 143 8.89 7.64 1.50
CA LYS A 143 9.30 9.04 1.38
C LYS A 143 10.68 9.20 0.73
N ARG A 144 11.65 8.34 1.06
CA ARG A 144 12.96 8.33 0.36
C ARG A 144 12.81 8.00 -1.12
N THR A 145 11.95 7.04 -1.45
CA THR A 145 11.64 6.69 -2.83
C THR A 145 10.97 7.86 -3.56
N LEU A 146 10.01 8.53 -2.92
CA LEU A 146 9.31 9.67 -3.50
C LEU A 146 10.26 10.86 -3.75
N ASN A 147 11.15 11.17 -2.80
CA ASN A 147 12.21 12.18 -2.98
C ASN A 147 13.11 11.89 -4.18
N LYS A 148 13.44 10.61 -4.43
CA LYS A 148 14.17 10.21 -5.63
C LYS A 148 13.37 10.52 -6.90
N TYR A 149 12.06 10.26 -6.89
CA TYR A 149 11.20 10.60 -8.03
C TYR A 149 11.08 12.12 -8.24
N TYR A 150 10.95 12.92 -7.18
CA TYR A 150 10.96 14.39 -7.31
C TYR A 150 12.25 14.87 -7.98
N ALA A 151 13.41 14.37 -7.55
CA ALA A 151 14.69 14.73 -8.19
C ALA A 151 14.75 14.33 -9.67
N LEU A 152 14.14 13.21 -10.07
CA LEU A 152 14.08 12.81 -11.49
C LEU A 152 13.12 13.67 -12.30
N THR A 153 11.98 14.05 -11.70
CA THR A 153 10.98 14.93 -12.29
C THR A 153 11.54 16.33 -12.53
N ASP A 154 12.27 16.90 -11.57
CA ASP A 154 12.90 18.22 -11.70
C ASP A 154 13.99 18.25 -12.78
N ASN A 155 14.70 17.14 -12.98
CA ASN A 155 15.72 16.99 -14.00
C ASN A 155 15.16 16.66 -15.40
N SER A 156 13.85 16.40 -15.52
CA SER A 156 13.23 16.04 -16.79
C SER A 156 12.68 17.27 -17.51
N ASP A 157 13.13 17.50 -18.74
CA ASP A 157 12.64 18.62 -19.56
C ASP A 157 11.13 18.53 -19.85
N ILE A 158 10.59 17.31 -19.95
CA ILE A 158 9.16 17.07 -20.20
C ILE A 158 8.33 17.55 -19.01
N TYR A 159 8.74 17.18 -17.79
CA TYR A 159 8.05 17.60 -16.58
C TYR A 159 8.24 19.09 -16.29
N ARG A 160 9.42 19.66 -16.58
CA ARG A 160 9.65 21.11 -16.50
C ARG A 160 8.74 21.91 -17.43
N VAL A 161 8.54 21.45 -18.66
CA VAL A 161 7.59 22.07 -19.61
C VAL A 161 6.15 21.92 -19.14
N ALA A 162 5.78 20.74 -18.60
CA ALA A 162 4.46 20.51 -18.03
C ALA A 162 4.18 21.39 -16.80
N MET A 163 5.17 21.59 -15.92
CA MET A 163 5.09 22.49 -14.76
C MET A 163 4.96 23.96 -15.17
N GLY A 164 5.72 24.39 -16.19
CA GLY A 164 5.59 25.74 -16.75
C GLY A 164 4.19 26.03 -17.30
N LYS A 165 3.52 25.03 -17.88
CA LYS A 165 2.09 25.12 -18.27
C LYS A 165 1.17 25.16 -17.05
N CYS A 166 1.43 24.35 -16.01
CA CYS A 166 0.62 24.33 -14.80
C CYS A 166 0.55 25.72 -14.14
N LEU A 167 1.69 26.39 -13.96
CA LEU A 167 1.80 27.74 -13.39
C LEU A 167 1.00 28.82 -14.14
N SER A 168 0.77 28.65 -15.45
CA SER A 168 -0.06 29.58 -16.24
C SER A 168 -1.57 29.37 -16.08
N ILE A 169 -1.98 28.23 -15.49
CA ILE A 169 -3.38 27.86 -15.26
C ILE A 169 -3.74 28.03 -13.77
N THR A 170 -2.77 27.98 -12.84
CA THR A 170 -3.01 28.02 -11.38
C THR A 170 -3.22 29.41 -10.77
N THR A 171 -3.23 30.51 -11.54
CA THR A 171 -3.64 31.82 -10.99
C THR A 171 -5.14 31.89 -10.68
N CYS A 172 -5.92 30.87 -11.05
CA CYS A 172 -7.27 30.65 -10.54
C CYS A 172 -7.40 29.21 -10.03
N THR A 173 -7.48 29.07 -8.72
CA THR A 173 -7.95 27.89 -7.95
C THR A 173 -7.09 26.61 -7.98
N PRO A 174 -6.13 26.46 -7.03
CA PRO A 174 -5.49 25.17 -6.74
C PRO A 174 -6.35 24.24 -5.85
N LEU A 175 -7.44 24.74 -5.26
CA LEU A 175 -8.18 24.00 -4.22
C LEU A 175 -9.46 23.29 -4.72
N LEU A 176 -9.97 23.57 -5.92
CA LEU A 176 -11.24 22.98 -6.38
C LEU A 176 -11.10 21.67 -7.16
N GLN A 177 -9.91 21.31 -7.68
CA GLN A 177 -9.77 20.12 -8.52
C GLN A 177 -9.60 18.83 -7.70
N ILE A 178 -9.04 18.92 -6.49
CA ILE A 178 -8.87 17.77 -5.58
C ILE A 178 -10.13 17.57 -4.72
N ASP A 179 -10.81 18.64 -4.32
CA ASP A 179 -12.11 18.54 -3.62
C ASP A 179 -13.20 17.90 -4.49
N VAL A 180 -13.23 18.13 -5.82
CA VAL A 180 -14.16 17.40 -6.70
C VAL A 180 -13.80 15.90 -6.82
N PHE A 181 -12.52 15.56 -6.69
CA PHE A 181 -12.05 14.17 -6.74
C PHE A 181 -12.32 13.41 -5.42
N LEU A 182 -12.29 14.09 -4.27
CA LEU A 182 -12.56 13.50 -2.94
C LEU A 182 -14.01 13.65 -2.46
N SER A 183 -14.72 14.75 -2.76
CA SER A 183 -16.12 14.96 -2.34
C SER A 183 -17.16 14.21 -3.18
N SER A 184 -16.82 13.72 -4.38
CA SER A 184 -17.76 12.93 -5.21
C SER A 184 -18.00 11.49 -4.72
N LYS A 185 -17.41 11.10 -3.57
CA LYS A 185 -17.60 9.77 -2.95
C LYS A 185 -18.09 9.79 -1.49
N LEU A 186 -18.53 10.95 -0.99
CA LEU A 186 -19.17 11.08 0.35
C LEU A 186 -20.63 11.59 0.28
N ALA A 187 -21.30 11.39 -0.85
CA ALA A 187 -22.76 11.51 -0.97
C ALA A 187 -23.38 10.16 -1.33
#